data_AF-A0A6L9QUC3-F1
#
_entry.id   AF-A0A6L9QUC3-F1
#
_cell.length_a   1.000
_cell.length_b   1.000
_cell.length_c   1.000
_cell.angle_alpha   90.00
_cell.angle_beta   90.00
_cell.angle_gamma   90.00
#
_symmetry.space_group_name_H-M   'P 1'
#
loop_
_entity.id
_entity.type
_entity.pdbx_description
1 polymer ?
#
loop_
_entity_poly.entity_id
_entity_poly.type
_entity_poly.pdbx_seq_one_letter_code
_entity_poly.pdbx_strand_id
1 'polypeptide(L)'
;AGDTDIAVVFRYAHTPPDADARFREVVLAEDPLRLLVPAGHPLAAAERPRLEDLAGETWASGCARCRDHLRWACGRAGFVPDIAFATEDHVA
;
A
#
# COMPACT_ATOMS: atom_id res chain seq x y z
N ALA A 1 -8.72 -25.22 -11.89
CA ALA A 1 -9.51 -24.87 -10.69
C ALA A 1 -9.45 -26.07 -9.77
N GLY A 2 -9.00 -25.87 -8.52
CA GLY A 2 -8.59 -26.98 -7.64
C GLY A 2 -7.10 -27.31 -7.68
N ASP A 3 -6.27 -26.46 -8.30
CA ASP A 3 -4.81 -26.62 -8.34
C ASP A 3 -4.12 -26.04 -7.09
N THR A 4 -4.89 -25.52 -6.14
CA THR A 4 -4.39 -24.88 -4.91
C THR A 4 -5.43 -25.04 -3.80
N ASP A 5 -5.00 -25.56 -2.65
CA ASP A 5 -5.87 -25.76 -1.48
C ASP A 5 -5.94 -24.53 -0.56
N ILE A 6 -4.87 -23.72 -0.52
CA ILE A 6 -4.72 -22.57 0.37
C ILE A 6 -4.06 -21.42 -0.40
N ALA A 7 -4.65 -20.23 -0.29
CA ALA A 7 -4.05 -18.99 -0.76
C ALA A 7 -3.68 -18.10 0.42
N VAL A 8 -2.48 -17.52 0.39
CA VAL A 8 -2.08 -16.45 1.31
C VAL A 8 -2.30 -15.13 0.58
N VAL A 9 -3.23 -14.33 1.10
CA VAL A 9 -3.63 -13.05 0.50
C VAL A 9 -3.57 -11.94 1.53
N PHE A 10 -3.52 -10.70 1.06
CA PHE A 10 -3.63 -9.51 1.90
C PHE A 10 -4.82 -8.66 1.46
N ARG A 11 -5.34 -7.84 2.38
CA ARG A 11 -6.32 -6.79 2.07
C ARG A 11 -5.95 -5.52 2.84
N TYR A 12 -6.35 -4.37 2.33
CA TYR A 12 -6.25 -3.13 3.10
C TYR A 12 -7.48 -2.96 3.98
N ALA A 13 -7.33 -2.36 5.17
CA ALA A 13 -8.42 -2.22 6.14
C ALA A 13 -9.66 -1.47 5.61
N HIS A 14 -9.49 -0.60 4.60
CA HIS A 14 -10.57 0.15 3.97
C HIS A 14 -11.26 -0.60 2.81
N THR A 15 -10.79 -1.81 2.48
CA THR A 15 -11.40 -2.67 1.46
C THR A 15 -12.32 -3.70 2.13
N PRO A 16 -13.51 -3.98 1.56
CA PRO A 16 -14.40 -4.98 2.13
C PRO A 16 -13.74 -6.37 2.14
N PRO A 17 -14.10 -7.25 3.10
CA PRO A 17 -13.69 -8.65 3.05
C PRO A 17 -14.26 -9.34 1.80
N ASP A 18 -13.65 -10.46 1.42
CA ASP A 18 -14.23 -11.27 0.34
C ASP A 18 -15.58 -11.83 0.83
N ALA A 19 -16.61 -11.70 -0.02
CA ALA A 19 -17.96 -12.15 0.28
C ALA A 19 -18.26 -13.53 -0.32
N ASP A 20 -17.29 -14.15 -1.00
CA ASP A 20 -17.46 -15.46 -1.58
C ASP A 20 -17.49 -16.57 -0.50
N ALA A 21 -18.70 -17.05 -0.22
CA ALA A 21 -18.96 -18.09 0.77
C ALA A 21 -18.27 -19.44 0.46
N ARG A 22 -17.67 -19.62 -0.71
CA ARG A 22 -16.88 -20.80 -1.04
C ARG A 22 -15.52 -20.83 -0.34
N PHE A 23 -15.05 -19.69 0.18
CA PHE A 23 -13.77 -19.59 0.87
C PHE A 23 -13.97 -19.30 2.36
N ARG A 24 -13.03 -19.78 3.17
CA ARG A 24 -12.91 -19.44 4.59
C ARG A 24 -11.62 -18.67 4.79
N GLU A 25 -11.74 -17.41 5.20
CA GLU A 25 -10.59 -16.57 5.50
C GLU A 25 -10.18 -16.68 6.98
N VAL A 26 -8.88 -16.64 7.23
CA VAL A 26 -8.30 -16.59 8.58
C VAL A 26 -7.30 -15.45 8.63
N VAL A 27 -7.45 -14.54 9.60
CA VAL A 27 -6.47 -13.47 9.81
C VAL A 27 -5.18 -14.07 10.35
N LEU A 28 -4.08 -13.91 9.61
CA LEU A 28 -2.77 -14.40 10.00
C LEU A 28 -2.00 -13.36 10.80
N ALA A 29 -1.95 -12.12 10.31
CA ALA A 29 -1.24 -11.01 10.92
C ALA A 29 -1.70 -9.67 10.35
N GLU A 30 -1.33 -8.59 11.03
CA GLU A 30 -1.34 -7.24 10.46
C GLU A 30 0.05 -6.92 9.91
N ASP A 31 0.11 -6.48 8.65
CA ASP A 31 1.34 -6.01 8.01
C ASP A 31 1.30 -4.49 7.87
N PRO A 32 2.06 -3.74 8.69
CA PRO A 32 1.93 -2.31 8.73
C PRO A 32 2.77 -1.66 7.62
N LEU A 33 2.11 -0.92 6.74
CA LEU A 33 2.77 -0.18 5.68
C LEU A 33 3.74 0.87 6.24
N ARG A 34 4.85 1.05 5.53
CA ARG A 34 5.89 2.02 5.86
C ARG A 34 6.05 2.99 4.69
N LEU A 35 6.24 4.26 5.04
CA LEU A 35 6.70 5.27 4.11
C LEU A 35 8.23 5.18 4.02
N LEU A 36 8.75 5.15 2.80
CA LEU A 36 10.18 5.18 2.53
C LEU A 36 10.52 6.48 1.80
N VAL A 37 11.57 7.14 2.26
CA VAL A 37 12.15 8.33 1.62
C VAL A 37 13.66 8.12 1.49
N PRO A 38 14.32 8.81 0.55
CA PRO A 38 15.78 8.85 0.50
C PRO A 38 16.37 9.29 1.86
N ALA A 39 17.53 8.75 2.25
CA ALA A 39 18.14 9.07 3.54
C ALA A 39 18.44 10.57 3.75
N GLY A 40 18.67 11.31 2.66
CA GLY A 40 18.88 12.77 2.69
C GLY A 40 17.60 13.60 2.61
N HIS A 41 16.42 12.98 2.54
CA HIS A 41 15.15 13.69 2.47
C HIS A 41 14.85 14.36 3.82
N PRO A 42 14.34 15.61 3.87
CA PRO A 42 14.07 16.31 5.13
C PRO A 42 13.20 15.52 6.13
N LEU A 43 12.20 14.79 5.62
CA LEU A 43 11.33 13.95 6.45
C LEU A 43 12.02 12.71 7.03
N ALA A 44 13.20 12.32 6.55
CA ALA A 44 13.97 11.23 7.16
C ALA A 44 14.43 11.57 8.59
N ALA A 45 14.57 12.86 8.90
CA ALA A 45 14.94 13.35 10.23
C ALA A 45 13.74 13.87 11.05
N ALA A 46 12.52 13.83 10.49
CA ALA A 46 11.34 14.30 11.19
C ALA A 46 10.90 13.32 12.28
N GLU A 47 10.59 13.82 13.48
CA GLU A 47 10.10 12.98 14.58
C GLU A 47 8.70 12.41 14.29
N ARG A 48 7.89 13.16 13.56
CA ARG A 48 6.48 12.82 13.24
C ARG A 48 6.16 13.22 11.80
N PRO A 49 6.71 12.52 10.79
CA PRO A 49 6.38 12.80 9.40
C PRO A 49 4.89 12.51 9.17
N ARG A 50 4.21 13.41 8.46
CA ARG A 50 2.82 13.22 8.05
C ARG A 50 2.76 13.02 6.55
N LEU A 51 1.73 12.32 6.09
CA LEU A 51 1.59 12.02 4.67
C LEU A 51 1.36 13.30 3.85
N GLU A 52 0.64 14.29 4.40
CA GLU A 52 0.42 15.58 3.75
C GLU A 52 1.71 16.40 3.54
N ASP A 53 2.78 16.11 4.31
CA ASP A 53 4.07 16.80 4.16
C ASP A 53 4.82 16.36 2.88
N LEU A 54 4.33 15.32 2.20
CA LEU A 54 4.82 14.83 0.91
C LEU A 54 3.94 15.27 -0.28
N ALA A 55 3.01 16.19 -0.05
CA ALA A 55 2.22 16.76 -1.13
C ALA A 55 3.15 17.49 -2.13
N GLY A 56 3.09 17.09 -3.41
CA GLY A 56 3.94 17.64 -4.47
C GLY A 56 5.24 16.87 -4.72
N GLU A 57 5.57 15.88 -3.88
CA GLU A 57 6.67 14.95 -4.16
C GLU A 57 6.29 13.94 -5.26
N THR A 58 7.31 13.37 -5.90
CA THR A 58 7.14 12.30 -6.89
C THR A 58 7.18 10.93 -6.22
N TRP A 59 6.29 10.04 -6.64
CA TRP A 59 6.06 8.75 -5.99
C TRP A 59 6.43 7.58 -6.92
N ALA A 60 7.03 6.56 -6.32
CA ALA A 60 7.05 5.22 -6.87
C ALA A 60 5.95 4.38 -6.19
N SER A 61 5.37 3.44 -6.94
CA SER A 61 4.33 2.55 -6.42
C SER A 61 4.48 1.12 -6.93
N GLY A 62 3.64 0.23 -6.39
CA GLY A 62 3.61 -1.18 -6.72
C GLY A 62 2.63 -1.54 -7.84
N CYS A 63 2.13 -2.77 -7.78
CA CYS A 63 1.03 -3.27 -8.61
C CYS A 63 -0.26 -2.46 -8.45
N ALA A 64 -1.27 -2.75 -9.28
CA ALA A 64 -2.54 -2.01 -9.31
C ALA A 64 -3.16 -1.79 -7.93
N ARG A 65 -3.19 -2.84 -7.09
CA ARG A 65 -3.76 -2.77 -5.73
C ARG A 65 -2.98 -1.81 -4.82
N CYS A 66 -1.65 -1.81 -4.91
CA CYS A 66 -0.79 -0.91 -4.13
C CYS A 66 -0.96 0.54 -4.59
N ARG A 67 -1.10 0.78 -5.89
CA ARG A 67 -1.37 2.13 -6.43
C ARG A 67 -2.71 2.67 -5.98
N ASP A 68 -3.75 1.85 -6.00
CA ASP A 68 -5.08 2.28 -5.56
C ASP A 68 -5.09 2.61 -4.06
N HIS A 69 -4.37 1.83 -3.25
CA HIS A 69 -4.18 2.16 -1.85
C HIS A 69 -3.38 3.45 -1.62
N LEU A 70 -2.29 3.67 -2.37
CA LEU A 70 -1.53 4.92 -2.31
C LEU A 70 -2.43 6.12 -2.62
N ARG A 71 -3.22 6.05 -3.70
CA ARG A 71 -4.18 7.10 -4.06
C ARG A 71 -5.23 7.32 -2.97
N TRP A 72 -5.76 6.25 -2.40
CA TRP A 72 -6.71 6.35 -1.28
C TRP A 72 -6.09 7.05 -0.06
N ALA A 73 -4.86 6.67 0.32
CA ALA A 73 -4.16 7.24 1.47
C ALA A 73 -3.83 8.72 1.26
N CYS A 74 -3.27 9.08 0.11
CA CYS A 74 -2.99 10.48 -0.24
C CYS A 74 -4.27 11.32 -0.34
N GLY A 75 -5.34 10.77 -0.93
CA GLY A 75 -6.64 11.45 -1.00
C GLY A 75 -7.22 11.72 0.39
N ARG A 76 -7.07 10.79 1.33
CA ARG A 76 -7.39 10.97 2.76
C ARG A 76 -6.54 12.05 3.43
N ALA A 77 -5.30 12.24 2.98
CA ALA A 77 -4.39 13.31 3.42
C ALA A 77 -4.58 14.64 2.66
N GLY A 78 -5.51 14.69 1.69
CA GLY A 78 -5.87 15.91 0.98
C GLY A 78 -5.09 16.21 -0.31
N PHE A 79 -4.35 15.25 -0.86
CA PHE A 79 -3.62 15.44 -2.12
C PHE A 79 -3.69 14.25 -3.08
N VAL A 80 -3.39 14.50 -4.35
CA VAL A 80 -3.26 13.46 -5.38
C VAL A 80 -1.77 13.21 -5.61
N PRO A 81 -1.27 11.96 -5.49
CA PRO A 81 0.15 11.68 -5.66
C PRO A 81 0.53 11.73 -7.15
N ASP A 82 1.68 12.32 -7.45
CA ASP A 82 2.31 12.23 -8.77
C ASP A 82 3.14 10.94 -8.86
N ILE A 83 2.61 9.91 -9.54
CA ILE A 83 3.24 8.58 -9.61
C ILE A 83 4.09 8.50 -10.89
N ALA A 84 5.40 8.64 -10.75
CA ALA A 84 6.36 8.59 -11.85
C ALA A 84 6.74 7.15 -12.24
N PHE A 85 6.62 6.19 -11.32
CA PHE A 85 7.01 4.80 -11.56
C PHE A 85 6.07 3.81 -10.87
N ALA A 86 5.82 2.68 -11.53
CA ALA A 86 5.07 1.56 -10.98
C ALA A 86 5.73 0.24 -11.37
N THR A 87 5.98 -0.62 -10.38
CA THR A 87 6.55 -1.96 -10.61
C THR A 87 5.76 -3.04 -9.89
N GLU A 88 5.68 -4.21 -10.50
CA GLU A 88 5.09 -5.42 -9.89
C GLU A 88 6.17 -6.45 -9.53
N ASP A 89 7.43 -6.07 -9.71
CA ASP A 89 8.57 -6.89 -9.40
C ASP A 89 8.86 -6.83 -7.90
N HIS A 90 8.68 -7.98 -7.24
CA HIS A 90 8.98 -8.20 -5.84
C HIS A 90 10.34 -8.89 -5.64
N VAL A 91 11.14 -9.07 -6.69
CA VAL A 91 12.43 -9.77 -6.59
C VAL A 91 13.35 -8.98 -5.66
N ALA A 92 13.61 -9.60 -4.51
CA ALA A 92 14.64 -9.24 -3.55
C ALA A 92 16.04 -9.42 -4.14
#